data_AF-A0A967VRL5-F1
#
_entry.id   AF-A0A967VRL5-F1
#
_cell.length_a   1.000
_cell.length_b   1.000
_cell.length_c   1.000
_cell.angle_alpha   90.00
_cell.angle_beta   90.00
_cell.angle_gamma   90.00
#
_symmetry.space_group_name_H-M   'P 1'
#
loop_
_entity.id
_entity.type
_entity.pdbx_description
1 polymer ?
#
loop_
_entity_poly.entity_id
_entity_poly.type
_entity_poly.pdbx_seq_one_letter_code
_entity_poly.pdbx_strand_id
1 'polypeptide(L)'
;MRLVNPVLALSTALVLGAAPFPVSAQETNKPVLHGRHWVAITGKPLGATAGAMIFQQGGNAVDAACAMLAATATMWDVLSWGGETQALIYNPEDGRVIGINALGVAPTGATAEFYRDRGYDHPPGYGPLAAVTPGTP
;
A
#
# COMPACT_ATOMS: atom_id res chain seq x y z
N MET A 1 64.81 -16.33 -15.79
CA MET A 1 63.53 -15.65 -16.11
C MET A 1 62.51 -16.08 -15.08
N ARG A 2 61.61 -15.17 -14.70
CA ARG A 2 61.00 -15.01 -13.37
C ARG A 2 59.97 -16.10 -13.00
N LEU A 3 60.08 -16.58 -11.76
CA LEU A 3 59.07 -17.38 -11.05
C LEU A 3 57.76 -16.59 -10.97
N VAL A 4 56.68 -17.14 -11.53
CA VAL A 4 55.33 -16.59 -11.40
C VAL A 4 54.84 -16.92 -10.00
N ASN A 5 54.52 -15.88 -9.23
CA ASN A 5 54.19 -15.95 -7.81
C ASN A 5 52.83 -16.65 -7.61
N PRO A 6 52.73 -17.78 -6.88
CA PRO A 6 51.49 -18.56 -6.74
C PRO A 6 50.37 -17.80 -6.01
N VAL A 7 50.72 -16.74 -5.29
CA VAL A 7 49.76 -15.85 -4.60
C VAL A 7 48.91 -15.03 -5.58
N LEU A 8 49.43 -14.74 -6.78
CA LEU A 8 48.70 -13.96 -7.80
C LEU A 8 47.67 -14.81 -8.57
N ALA A 9 47.88 -16.12 -8.67
CA ALA A 9 46.93 -17.03 -9.31
C ALA A 9 45.70 -17.31 -8.43
N LEU A 10 45.85 -17.18 -7.11
CA LEU A 10 44.77 -17.45 -6.15
C LEU A 10 43.76 -16.29 -6.06
N SER A 11 44.15 -15.07 -6.43
CA SER A 11 43.28 -13.88 -6.38
C SER A 11 42.34 -13.79 -7.59
N THR A 12 42.73 -14.34 -8.74
CA THR A 12 41.89 -14.32 -9.96
C THR A 12 40.80 -15.41 -9.95
N ALA A 13 40.96 -16.46 -9.14
CA ALA A 13 40.01 -17.56 -9.06
C ALA A 13 38.73 -17.24 -8.25
N LEU A 14 38.74 -16.18 -7.43
CA LEU A 14 37.63 -15.88 -6.52
C LEU A 14 36.48 -15.10 -7.17
N VAL A 15 36.65 -14.58 -8.39
CA VAL A 15 35.63 -13.73 -9.05
C VAL A 15 34.72 -14.50 -10.02
N LEU A 16 35.03 -15.76 -10.34
CA LEU A 16 34.28 -16.55 -11.34
C LEU A 16 33.15 -17.44 -10.78
N GLY A 17 32.89 -17.39 -9.47
CA GLY A 17 31.97 -18.31 -8.79
C GLY A 17 30.55 -17.81 -8.52
N ALA A 18 30.20 -16.57 -8.88
CA ALA A 18 28.84 -16.07 -8.70
C ALA A 18 27.99 -16.41 -9.94
N ALA A 19 27.61 -17.67 -10.09
CA ALA A 19 26.52 -18.01 -10.99
C ALA A 19 25.28 -17.20 -10.55
N PRO A 20 24.57 -16.51 -11.46
CA PRO A 20 23.32 -15.87 -11.10
C PRO A 20 22.39 -16.99 -10.64
N PHE A 21 22.05 -17.01 -9.35
CA PHE A 21 20.96 -17.84 -8.88
C PHE A 21 19.76 -17.52 -9.77
N PRO A 22 19.15 -18.51 -10.45
CA PRO A 22 17.91 -18.24 -11.14
C PRO A 22 16.96 -17.70 -10.08
N VAL A 23 16.53 -16.45 -10.25
CA VAL A 23 15.48 -15.86 -9.43
C VAL A 23 14.22 -16.64 -9.81
N SER A 24 14.02 -17.76 -9.13
CA SER A 24 12.76 -18.48 -9.17
C SER A 24 11.75 -17.56 -8.53
N ALA A 25 10.74 -17.16 -9.29
CA ALA A 25 9.61 -16.43 -8.74
C ALA A 25 9.06 -17.25 -7.56
N GLN A 26 8.82 -16.58 -6.43
CA GLN A 26 8.21 -17.20 -5.27
C GLN A 26 6.87 -17.82 -5.67
N GLU A 27 6.58 -19.04 -5.22
CA GLU A 27 5.28 -19.64 -5.45
C GLU A 27 4.19 -18.76 -4.81
N THR A 28 3.25 -18.30 -5.64
CA THR A 28 2.16 -17.42 -5.20
C THR A 28 0.88 -18.22 -5.00
N ASN A 29 0.11 -17.90 -3.96
CA ASN A 29 -1.20 -18.51 -3.73
C ASN A 29 -2.24 -18.15 -4.82
N LYS A 30 -1.94 -17.15 -5.66
CA LYS A 30 -2.80 -16.69 -6.76
C LYS A 30 -1.96 -16.55 -8.03
N PRO A 31 -2.50 -16.88 -9.21
CA PRO A 31 -1.78 -16.70 -10.46
C PRO A 31 -1.52 -15.22 -10.74
N VAL A 32 -0.47 -14.94 -11.52
CA VAL A 32 -0.16 -13.59 -12.00
C VAL A 32 -1.27 -13.13 -12.95
N LEU A 33 -1.87 -11.98 -12.64
CA LEU A 33 -2.87 -11.35 -13.49
C LEU A 33 -2.19 -10.45 -14.52
N HIS A 34 -2.60 -10.57 -15.78
CA HIS A 34 -2.13 -9.73 -16.87
C HIS A 34 -3.31 -8.93 -17.43
N GLY A 35 -3.15 -7.61 -17.53
CA GLY A 35 -4.12 -6.71 -18.14
C GLY A 35 -3.49 -5.93 -19.28
N ARG A 36 -4.15 -5.88 -20.45
CA ARG A 36 -3.72 -5.04 -21.58
C ARG A 36 -4.26 -3.61 -21.53
N HIS A 37 -5.36 -3.40 -20.80
CA HIS A 37 -6.06 -2.12 -20.73
C HIS A 37 -6.10 -1.58 -19.30
N TRP A 38 -6.49 -2.41 -18.35
CA TRP A 38 -6.58 -2.05 -16.93
C TRP A 38 -6.47 -3.30 -16.06
N VAL A 39 -6.17 -3.09 -14.78
CA VAL A 39 -6.23 -4.09 -13.72
C VAL A 39 -6.78 -3.40 -12.46
N ALA A 40 -7.75 -4.01 -11.78
CA ALA A 40 -8.29 -3.54 -10.51
C ALA A 40 -8.05 -4.61 -9.42
N ILE A 41 -7.46 -4.22 -8.29
CA ILE A 41 -7.09 -5.15 -7.20
C ILE A 41 -7.50 -4.55 -5.86
N THR A 42 -8.17 -5.34 -5.02
CA THR A 42 -8.54 -4.99 -3.64
C THR A 42 -8.45 -6.22 -2.74
N GLY A 43 -8.55 -6.02 -1.41
CA GLY A 43 -8.74 -7.11 -0.45
C GLY A 43 -10.13 -7.76 -0.51
N LYS A 44 -11.11 -7.10 -1.13
CA LYS A 44 -12.50 -7.57 -1.24
C LYS A 44 -12.93 -7.73 -2.70
N PRO A 45 -13.26 -8.95 -3.17
CA PRO A 45 -13.58 -9.19 -4.59
C PRO A 45 -14.62 -8.24 -5.18
N LEU A 46 -15.67 -7.91 -4.41
CA LEU A 46 -16.71 -6.97 -4.84
C LEU A 46 -16.20 -5.54 -5.06
N GLY A 47 -15.16 -5.11 -4.33
CA GLY A 47 -14.48 -3.85 -4.57
C GLY A 47 -13.76 -3.85 -5.92
N ALA A 48 -13.01 -4.91 -6.23
CA ALA A 48 -12.35 -5.06 -7.52
C ALA A 48 -13.37 -5.10 -8.67
N THR A 49 -14.53 -5.75 -8.47
CA THR A 49 -15.65 -5.74 -9.43
C THR A 49 -16.18 -4.32 -9.65
N ALA A 50 -16.37 -3.53 -8.60
CA ALA A 50 -16.82 -2.14 -8.73
C ALA A 50 -15.83 -1.30 -9.56
N GLY A 51 -14.52 -1.42 -9.30
CA GLY A 51 -13.49 -0.77 -10.11
C GLY A 51 -13.49 -1.21 -11.57
N ALA A 52 -13.62 -2.52 -11.81
CA ALA A 52 -13.74 -3.07 -13.16
C ALA A 52 -14.97 -2.53 -13.91
N MET A 53 -16.11 -2.38 -13.25
CA MET A 53 -17.31 -1.78 -13.84
C MET A 53 -17.09 -0.31 -14.25
N ILE A 54 -16.36 0.47 -13.46
CA ILE A 54 -16.01 1.85 -13.81
C ILE A 54 -15.04 1.90 -15.00
N PHE A 55 -14.02 1.03 -15.02
CA PHE A 55 -13.16 0.92 -16.20
C PHE A 55 -13.94 0.53 -17.47
N GLN A 56 -14.92 -0.38 -17.37
CA GLN A 56 -15.80 -0.73 -18.49
C GLN A 56 -16.66 0.44 -18.99
N GLN A 57 -16.96 1.41 -18.11
CA GLN A 57 -17.69 2.63 -18.45
C GLN A 57 -16.78 3.74 -18.99
N GLY A 58 -15.47 3.47 -19.15
CA GLY A 58 -14.50 4.45 -19.65
C GLY A 58 -13.92 5.36 -18.58
N GLY A 59 -14.14 5.07 -17.28
CA GLY A 59 -13.52 5.79 -16.18
C GLY A 59 -12.01 5.54 -16.09
N ASN A 60 -11.30 6.47 -15.45
CA ASN A 60 -9.86 6.36 -15.23
C ASN A 60 -9.52 5.58 -13.94
N ALA A 61 -8.23 5.48 -13.61
CA ALA A 61 -7.77 4.77 -12.42
C ALA A 61 -8.24 5.41 -11.10
N VAL A 62 -8.39 6.73 -11.05
CA VAL A 62 -8.91 7.45 -9.87
C VAL A 62 -10.41 7.17 -9.69
N ASP A 63 -11.20 7.24 -10.77
CA ASP A 63 -12.63 6.93 -10.74
C ASP A 63 -12.88 5.48 -10.27
N ALA A 64 -12.10 4.54 -10.81
CA ALA A 64 -12.16 3.13 -10.41
C ALA A 64 -11.80 2.94 -8.93
N ALA A 65 -10.75 3.62 -8.45
CA ALA A 65 -10.35 3.57 -7.04
C ALA A 65 -11.44 4.14 -6.11
N CYS A 66 -12.10 5.24 -6.49
CA CYS A 66 -13.22 5.79 -5.74
C CYS A 66 -14.37 4.79 -5.62
N ALA A 67 -14.75 4.11 -6.70
CA ALA A 67 -15.78 3.08 -6.66
C ALA A 67 -15.35 1.84 -5.84
N MET A 68 -14.08 1.45 -5.93
CA MET A 68 -13.51 0.37 -5.12
C MET A 68 -13.60 0.67 -3.62
N LEU A 69 -13.22 1.88 -3.20
CA LEU A 69 -13.33 2.35 -1.82
C LEU A 69 -14.80 2.39 -1.38
N ALA A 70 -15.67 3.00 -2.18
CA ALA A 70 -17.09 3.14 -1.86
C ALA A 70 -17.78 1.79 -1.65
N ALA A 71 -17.52 0.81 -2.53
CA ALA A 71 -18.04 -0.53 -2.37
C ALA A 71 -17.47 -1.20 -1.11
N THR A 72 -16.14 -1.17 -0.93
CA THR A 72 -15.46 -1.88 0.17
C THR A 72 -15.87 -1.34 1.54
N ALA A 73 -16.10 -0.02 1.67
CA ALA A 73 -16.53 0.62 2.91
C ALA A 73 -17.95 0.25 3.38
N THR A 74 -18.74 -0.44 2.54
CA THR A 74 -20.07 -0.98 2.91
C THR A 74 -20.02 -2.45 3.36
N MET A 75 -18.84 -3.07 3.35
CA MET A 75 -18.65 -4.46 3.72
C MET A 75 -18.08 -4.56 5.13
N TRP A 76 -18.31 -5.69 5.81
CA TRP A 76 -17.66 -5.95 7.08
C TRP A 76 -16.14 -6.06 6.91
N ASP A 77 -15.42 -5.04 7.32
CA ASP A 77 -13.96 -4.92 7.24
C ASP A 77 -13.42 -3.83 8.18
N VAL A 78 -12.10 -3.65 8.17
CA VAL A 78 -11.42 -2.52 8.82
C VAL A 78 -11.60 -1.18 8.09
N LEU A 79 -11.95 -1.19 6.80
CA LEU A 79 -12.22 0.02 6.02
C LEU A 79 -13.67 0.48 6.22
N SER A 80 -13.88 1.76 6.49
CA SER A 80 -15.22 2.36 6.62
C SER A 80 -15.24 3.83 6.23
N TRP A 81 -16.44 4.38 6.01
CA TRP A 81 -16.71 5.80 5.78
C TRP A 81 -16.34 6.72 6.96
N GLY A 82 -15.99 6.17 8.12
CA GLY A 82 -15.51 6.92 9.30
C GLY A 82 -14.00 6.81 9.54
N GLY A 83 -13.27 6.22 8.60
CA GLY A 83 -11.84 5.94 8.72
C GLY A 83 -10.94 7.00 8.09
N GLU A 84 -9.81 6.53 7.58
CA GLU A 84 -8.73 7.34 7.01
C GLU A 84 -8.27 6.73 5.69
N THR A 85 -7.83 7.57 4.75
CA THR A 85 -7.36 7.12 3.44
C THR A 85 -6.03 7.77 3.10
N GLN A 86 -5.07 6.97 2.63
CA GLN A 86 -3.86 7.46 1.99
C GLN A 86 -3.80 6.92 0.56
N ALA A 87 -3.40 7.77 -0.38
CA ALA A 87 -3.27 7.38 -1.78
C ALA A 87 -1.98 7.89 -2.39
N LEU A 88 -1.43 7.10 -3.31
CA LEU A 88 -0.37 7.51 -4.22
C LEU A 88 -0.93 7.41 -5.64
N ILE A 89 -0.93 8.52 -6.35
CA ILE A 89 -1.47 8.64 -7.70
C ILE A 89 -0.33 9.03 -8.62
N TYR A 90 0.00 8.15 -9.57
CA TYR A 90 0.96 8.47 -10.61
C TYR A 90 0.22 9.06 -11.82
N ASN A 91 0.64 10.25 -12.25
CA ASN A 91 0.18 10.85 -13.50
C ASN A 91 1.18 10.50 -14.62
N PRO A 92 0.79 9.68 -15.61
CA PRO A 92 1.69 9.31 -16.70
C PRO A 92 1.97 10.45 -17.68
N GLU A 93 1.15 11.50 -17.73
CA GLU A 93 1.31 12.60 -18.69
C GLU A 93 2.51 13.50 -18.34
N ASP A 94 2.73 13.72 -17.04
CA ASP A 94 3.80 14.59 -16.54
C ASP A 94 4.83 13.85 -15.66
N GLY A 95 4.64 12.55 -15.44
CA GLY A 95 5.54 11.69 -14.67
C GLY A 95 5.54 11.94 -13.17
N ARG A 96 4.58 12.70 -12.63
CA ARG A 96 4.53 13.06 -11.20
C ARG A 96 3.79 12.00 -10.38
N VAL A 97 4.22 11.85 -9.13
CA VAL A 97 3.49 11.11 -8.10
C VAL A 97 2.87 12.11 -7.13
N ILE A 98 1.56 12.03 -6.96
CA ILE A 98 0.79 12.83 -6.01
C ILE A 98 0.47 11.94 -4.81
N GLY A 99 0.87 12.39 -3.62
CA GLY A 99 0.46 11.78 -2.36
C GLY A 99 -0.75 12.49 -1.78
N ILE A 100 -1.79 11.74 -1.43
CA ILE A 100 -2.93 12.22 -0.65
C ILE A 100 -2.78 11.67 0.76
N ASN A 101 -2.69 12.58 1.73
CA ASN A 101 -2.74 12.25 3.15
C ASN A 101 -4.09 12.71 3.71
N ALA A 102 -5.04 11.78 3.81
CA ALA A 102 -6.28 11.96 4.55
C ALA A 102 -6.26 11.11 5.82
N LEU A 103 -5.14 11.16 6.55
CA LEU A 103 -5.07 10.74 7.94
C LEU A 103 -5.87 11.74 8.80
N GLY A 104 -6.66 11.21 9.72
CA GLY A 104 -7.43 12.00 10.65
C GLY A 104 -6.52 12.73 11.63
N VAL A 105 -7.01 13.87 12.10
CA VAL A 105 -6.36 14.63 13.17
C VAL A 105 -7.12 14.42 14.47
N ALA A 106 -6.40 14.50 15.59
CA ALA A 106 -7.03 14.49 16.90
C ALA A 106 -8.02 15.67 17.00
N PRO A 107 -9.26 15.44 17.49
CA PRO A 107 -10.19 16.53 17.76
C PRO A 107 -9.57 17.57 18.69
N THR A 108 -9.93 18.84 18.55
CA THR A 108 -9.31 19.94 19.31
C THR A 108 -9.42 19.81 20.83
N GLY A 109 -10.42 19.06 21.33
CA GLY A 109 -10.60 18.75 22.75
C GLY A 109 -9.89 17.49 23.24
N ALA A 110 -9.28 16.70 22.36
CA ALA A 110 -8.58 15.45 22.68
C ALA A 110 -7.15 15.72 23.17
N THR A 111 -7.01 16.52 24.24
CA THR A 111 -5.71 16.85 24.83
C THR A 111 -5.21 15.77 25.78
N ALA A 112 -3.91 15.74 26.08
CA ALA A 112 -3.37 14.79 27.06
C ALA A 112 -4.00 14.96 28.45
N GLU A 113 -4.32 16.19 28.87
CA GLU A 113 -5.04 16.50 30.11
C GLU A 113 -6.45 15.89 30.11
N PHE A 114 -7.19 16.02 29.01
CA PHE A 114 -8.54 15.48 28.88
C PHE A 114 -8.60 13.97 29.16
N TYR A 115 -7.60 13.21 28.67
CA TYR A 115 -7.50 11.77 28.90
C TYR A 115 -7.03 11.44 30.33
N ARG A 116 -6.01 12.15 30.83
CA ARG A 116 -5.49 11.95 32.20
C ARG A 116 -6.54 12.22 33.27
N ASP A 117 -7.34 13.28 33.12
CA ASP A 117 -8.42 13.64 34.05
C ASP A 117 -9.54 12.58 34.12
N ARG A 118 -9.61 11.69 33.12
CA ARG A 118 -10.54 10.56 33.05
C ARG A 118 -9.90 9.23 33.49
N GLY A 119 -8.68 9.27 34.01
CA GLY A 119 -7.96 8.08 34.47
C GLY A 119 -7.33 7.25 33.37
N TYR A 120 -7.11 7.81 32.18
CA TYR A 120 -6.39 7.15 31.10
C TYR A 120 -4.91 7.55 31.09
N ASP A 121 -4.02 6.56 31.02
CA ASP A 121 -2.59 6.80 30.75
C ASP A 121 -2.35 7.16 29.28
N HIS A 122 -3.15 6.57 28.37
CA HIS A 122 -3.10 6.77 26.92
C HIS A 122 -4.53 6.75 26.35
N PRO A 123 -4.78 7.35 25.16
CA PRO A 123 -6.06 7.20 24.48
C PRO A 123 -6.48 5.71 24.36
N PRO A 124 -7.76 5.37 24.60
CA PRO A 124 -8.21 3.99 24.55
C PRO A 124 -8.15 3.43 23.13
N GLY A 125 -8.06 2.11 22.99
CA GLY A 125 -8.04 1.46 21.67
C GLY A 125 -9.41 1.32 20.99
N TYR A 126 -10.50 1.55 21.72
CA TYR A 126 -11.87 1.39 21.22
C TYR A 126 -12.81 2.45 21.79
N GLY A 127 -13.97 2.62 21.14
CA GLY A 127 -15.00 3.57 21.53
C GLY A 127 -14.77 4.98 20.98
N PRO A 128 -15.69 5.92 21.25
CA PRO A 128 -15.66 7.25 20.63
C PRO A 128 -14.42 8.07 21.00
N LEU A 129 -13.81 7.81 22.16
CA LEU A 129 -12.59 8.50 22.59
C LEU A 129 -11.32 8.02 21.87
N ALA A 130 -11.40 6.93 21.11
CA ALA A 130 -10.31 6.43 20.27
C ALA A 130 -10.33 7.05 18.86
N ALA A 131 -11.43 7.74 18.49
CA ALA A 131 -11.65 8.23 17.14
C ALA A 131 -10.90 9.54 16.88
N VAL A 132 -10.39 9.67 15.65
CA VAL A 132 -9.88 10.91 15.07
C VAL A 132 -10.93 11.52 14.13
N THR A 133 -10.73 12.76 13.68
CA THR A 133 -11.57 13.35 12.63
C THR A 133 -11.48 12.49 11.37
N PRO A 134 -12.59 11.95 10.82
CA PRO A 134 -12.55 11.09 9.65
C PRO A 134 -11.91 11.78 8.43
N GLY A 135 -11.01 11.06 7.76
CA GLY A 135 -10.36 11.52 6.53
C GLY A 135 -10.88 10.80 5.28
N THR A 136 -11.46 9.61 5.42
CA THR A 136 -12.31 9.03 4.38
C THR A 136 -13.67 9.75 4.41
N PRO A 137 -14.07 10.44 3.33
CA PRO A 137 -15.39 11.09 3.25
C PRO A 137 -16.48 10.05 3.05
#